data_AF-A0A972RIC1-F1
#
_entry.id   AF-A0A972RIC1-F1
#
_cell.length_a   1.000
_cell.length_b   1.000
_cell.length_c   1.000
_cell.angle_alpha   90.00
_cell.angle_beta   90.00
_cell.angle_gamma   90.00
#
_symmetry.space_group_name_H-M   'P 1'
#
loop_
_entity.id
_entity.type
_entity.pdbx_description
1 polymer ?
#
loop_
_entity_poly.entity_id
_entity_poly.type
_entity_poly.pdbx_seq_one_letter_code
_entity_poly.pdbx_strand_id
1 'polypeptide(L)' 'MSKYFTTEDAAKYLGVTPSRVRQYIAEERLESEKYGRDHMIKESTLAEFSKHGKKKRGRPKKGQ' A
#
# COMPACT_ATOMS: atom_id res chain seq x y z
N MET A 1 13.39 8.72 -14.02
CA MET A 1 12.58 7.59 -14.50
C MET A 1 11.54 7.28 -13.46
N SER A 2 10.25 7.33 -13.81
CA SER A 2 9.17 6.97 -12.86
C SER A 2 9.11 5.45 -12.77
N LYS A 3 9.68 4.89 -11.69
CA LYS A 3 9.63 3.46 -11.42
C LYS A 3 8.28 3.13 -10.79
N TYR A 4 7.61 2.14 -11.37
CA TYR A 4 6.37 1.60 -10.83
C TYR A 4 6.64 0.25 -10.16
N PHE A 5 5.97 0.04 -9.04
CA PHE A 5 6.02 -1.18 -8.25
C PHE A 5 4.69 -1.91 -8.40
N THR A 6 4.76 -3.22 -8.59
CA THR A 6 3.58 -4.09 -8.44
C THR A 6 3.16 -4.15 -6.97
N THR A 7 1.96 -4.66 -6.70
CA THR A 7 1.54 -4.91 -5.32
C THR A 7 2.48 -5.87 -4.58
N GLU A 8 3.11 -6.83 -5.27
CA GLU A 8 4.07 -7.76 -4.66
C GLU A 8 5.40 -7.09 -4.32
N ASP A 9 5.94 -6.28 -5.23
CA ASP A 9 7.19 -5.55 -4.96
C ASP A 9 6.99 -4.47 -3.89
N ALA A 10 5.85 -3.79 -3.91
CA ALA A 10 5.46 -2.85 -2.86
C ALA A 10 5.32 -3.54 -1.50
N ALA A 11 4.79 -4.76 -1.47
CA ALA A 11 4.67 -5.56 -0.25
C ALA A 11 6.05 -5.90 0.34
N LYS A 12 6.99 -6.34 -0.51
CA LYS A 12 8.39 -6.59 -0.11
C LYS A 12 9.06 -5.32 0.41
N TYR A 13 8.89 -4.19 -0.29
CA TYR A 13 9.47 -2.91 0.10
C TYR A 13 8.92 -2.42 1.46
N LEU A 14 7.61 -2.57 1.70
CA LEU A 14 6.98 -2.15 2.94
C LEU A 14 7.16 -3.16 4.09
N GLY A 15 7.58 -4.39 3.79
CA GLY A 15 7.66 -5.48 4.77
C GLY A 15 6.28 -5.97 5.23
N VAL A 16 5.30 -6.00 4.33
CA VAL A 16 3.91 -6.43 4.60
C VAL A 16 3.47 -7.47 3.57
N THR A 17 2.26 -8.01 3.71
CA THR A 17 1.69 -8.94 2.72
C THR A 17 1.05 -8.18 1.55
N PRO A 18 0.98 -8.75 0.33
CA PRO A 18 0.29 -8.14 -0.81
C PRO A 18 -1.19 -7.83 -0.53
N SER A 19 -1.85 -8.66 0.29
CA SER A 19 -3.21 -8.40 0.77
C SER A 19 -3.31 -7.09 1.56
N ARG A 20 -2.29 -6.79 2.40
CA ARG A 20 -2.21 -5.55 3.16
C ARG A 20 -2.02 -4.34 2.25
N VAL A 21 -1.24 -4.48 1.19
CA VAL A 21 -1.06 -3.41 0.18
C VAL A 21 -2.38 -3.13 -0.54
N ARG A 22 -3.10 -4.18 -0.97
CA ARG A 22 -4.44 -4.04 -1.55
C ARG A 22 -5.43 -3.38 -0.58
N GLN A 23 -5.34 -3.70 0.71
CA GLN A 23 -6.12 -3.01 1.74
C GLN A 23 -5.78 -1.51 1.81
N TYR A 24 -4.50 -1.13 1.77
CA TYR A 24 -4.13 0.29 1.79
C TYR A 24 -4.64 1.06 0.56
N ILE A 25 -4.67 0.41 -0.59
CA ILE A 25 -5.25 0.95 -1.81
C ILE A 25 -6.77 1.10 -1.66
N ALA A 26 -7.45 0.06 -1.15
CA ALA A 26 -8.90 0.08 -0.94
C ALA A 26 -9.34 1.10 0.13
N GLU A 27 -8.49 1.37 1.13
CA GLU A 27 -8.68 2.41 2.14
C GLU A 27 -8.26 3.81 1.63
N GLU A 28 -7.89 3.97 0.35
CA GLU A 28 -7.40 5.23 -0.26
C GLU A 28 -6.17 5.83 0.45
N ARG A 29 -5.43 4.99 1.20
CA ARG A 29 -4.23 5.41 1.96
C ARG A 29 -2.96 5.34 1.14
N LEU A 30 -2.97 4.53 0.09
CA LEU A 30 -1.86 4.36 -0.85
C LEU A 30 -2.40 4.58 -2.25
N GLU A 31 -1.94 5.65 -2.89
CA GLU A 31 -2.30 5.95 -4.26
C GLU A 31 -1.72 4.88 -5.20
N SER A 32 -2.55 4.37 -6.09
CA SER A 32 -2.16 3.39 -7.09
C SER A 32 -2.95 3.60 -8.37
N GLU A 33 -2.32 3.28 -9.50
CA GLU A 33 -2.95 3.29 -10.80
C GLU A 33 -3.35 1.86 -11.16
N LYS A 34 -4.63 1.67 -11.50
CA LYS A 34 -5.15 0.36 -11.90
C LYS A 34 -4.72 0.08 -13.33
N TYR A 35 -3.96 -1.00 -13.52
CA TYR A 35 -3.51 -1.47 -14.83
C TYR A 35 -4.08 -2.88 -15.07
N GLY A 36 -5.28 -2.92 -15.66
CA GLY A 36 -6.03 -4.16 -15.86
C GLY A 36 -6.46 -4.81 -14.54
N ARG A 37 -5.92 -5.99 -14.24
CA ARG A 37 -6.17 -6.73 -12.99
C ARG A 37 -5.27 -6.26 -11.83
N ASP A 38 -4.13 -5.67 -12.15
CA ASP A 38 -3.11 -5.31 -11.18
C ASP A 38 -3.16 -3.82 -10.82
N HIS A 39 -2.55 -3.49 -9.69
CA HIS A 39 -2.33 -2.12 -9.26
C HIS A 39 -0.84 -1.82 -9.35
N MET A 40 -0.52 -0.70 -9.99
CA MET A 40 0.82 -0.15 -10.08
C MET A 40 0.95 1.04 -9.14
N ILE A 41 1.99 1.03 -8.32
CA ILE A 41 2.25 2.06 -7.32
C ILE A 41 3.52 2.80 -7.71
N LYS A 42 3.48 4.13 -7.73
CA LYS A 42 4.68 4.95 -7.99
C LYS A 42 5.68 4.78 -6.86
N GLU A 43 6.97 4.70 -7.19
CA GLU A 43 8.05 4.62 -6.21
C GLU A 43 8.02 5.78 -5.20
N SER A 44 7.76 7.00 -5.67
CA SER A 44 7.67 8.21 -4.83
C SER A 44 6.59 8.06 -3.75
N THR A 45 5.37 7.72 -4.18
CA THR A 45 4.22 7.49 -3.29
C THR A 45 4.50 6.37 -2.30
N LEU A 46 5.11 5.26 -2.77
CA LEU A 46 5.46 4.13 -1.92
C LEU A 46 6.51 4.50 -0.85
N ALA A 47 7.51 5.29 -1.23
CA ALA A 47 8.54 5.77 -0.32
C ALA A 47 7.97 6.73 0.74
N GLU A 48 7.10 7.65 0.34
CA GLU A 48 6.37 8.54 1.25
C GLU A 48 5.48 7.76 2.23
N PHE A 49 4.75 6.77 1.70
CA PHE A 49 3.91 5.89 2.52
C PHE A 49 4.74 5.04 3.50
N SER A 50 5.94 4.59 3.10
CA SER A 50 6.83 3.86 3.99
C SER A 50 7.26 4.70 5.21
N LYS A 51 7.45 6.01 5.01
CA LYS A 51 7.86 6.95 6.06
C LYS A 51 6.71 7.32 7.01
N HIS A 52 5.50 7.56 6.48
CA HIS A 52 4.40 8.14 7.26
C HIS A 52 3.16 7.24 7.43
N GLY A 53 2.99 6.25 6.56
CA GLY A 53 1.74 5.50 6.38
C GLY A 53 1.58 4.26 7.26
N LYS A 54 2.66 3.72 7.85
CA LYS A 54 2.64 2.48 8.66
C LYS A 54 2.01 2.63 10.05
N LYS A 55 1.20 3.68 10.32
CA LYS A 55 0.48 3.80 11.60
C LYS A 55 -0.28 2.51 11.88
N LYS A 56 0.16 1.77 12.91
CA LYS A 56 -0.50 0.56 13.37
C LYS A 56 -1.89 0.97 13.84
N ARG A 57 -2.94 0.60 13.08
CA ARG A 57 -4.29 0.56 13.67
C ARG A 57 -4.20 -0.43 14.81
N GLY A 58 -4.42 0.06 16.03
CA GLY A 58 -4.61 -0.81 17.18
C GLY A 58 -5.75 -1.80 16.89
N ARG A 59 -5.87 -2.83 17.72
CA ARG A 59 -6.97 -3.79 17.62
C ARG A 59 -8.29 -2.99 17.51
N PRO A 60 -9.13 -3.20 16.47
CA PRO A 60 -10.43 -2.55 16.41
C PRO A 60 -11.17 -2.85 17.73
N LYS A 61 -11.68 -1.80 18.39
CA LYS A 61 -12.47 -1.98 19.62
C LYS A 61 -13.67 -2.85 19.28
N LYS A 62 -13.88 -3.90 20.08
CA LYS A 62 -14.95 -4.86 19.86
C LYS A 62 -16.28 -4.17 20.20
N GLY A 63 -17.09 -3.87 19.17
CA GLY A 63 -18.50 -3.49 19.27
C GLY A 63 -18.78 -2.04 19.71
N GLN A 64 -19.45 -1.28 18.83
CA GLN A 64 -20.63 -0.52 19.22
C GLN A 64 -21.83 -1.22 18.59
#